data_AF-A0A7C2NX83-F1
#
_entry.id   AF-A0A7C2NX83-F1
#
_cell.length_a   1.000
_cell.length_b   1.000
_cell.length_c   1.000
_cell.angle_alpha   90.00
_cell.angle_beta   90.00
_cell.angle_gamma   90.00
#
_symmetry.space_group_name_H-M   'P 1'
#
loop_
_entity.id
_entity.type
_entity.pdbx_description
1 polymer ?
#
loop_
_entity_poly.entity_id
_entity_poly.type
_entity_poly.pdbx_seq_one_letter_code
_entity_poly.pdbx_strand_id
1 'polypeptide(L)'
;MRTTLTLDPDVVKLLEEEVHRRRKPYKQVVNDAIRRGLAPGPARRPSKRYRVLPHEARLLAGVDRVGLNRLADELEDAAVLAKSAGKKR
;
A
#
# COMPACT_ATOMS: atom_id res chain seq x y z
N MET A 1 1.69 1.72 -38.14
CA MET A 1 1.50 3.01 -38.84
C MET A 1 2.57 3.99 -38.39
N ARG A 2 3.03 4.89 -39.28
CA ARG A 2 3.92 6.01 -38.96
C ARG A 2 3.11 7.29 -39.06
N THR A 3 3.10 8.07 -37.98
CA THR A 3 2.32 9.30 -37.85
C THR A 3 3.25 10.37 -37.30
N THR A 4 3.09 11.61 -37.79
CA THR A 4 3.76 12.79 -37.22
C THR A 4 2.76 13.51 -36.34
N LEU A 5 3.15 13.80 -35.09
CA LEU A 5 2.32 14.47 -34.10
C LEU A 5 3.12 15.66 -33.54
N THR A 6 2.45 16.79 -33.38
CA THR A 6 3.01 17.93 -32.64
C THR A 6 2.69 17.74 -31.16
N LEU A 7 3.71 17.86 -30.30
CA LEU A 7 3.58 17.72 -28.85
C LEU A 7 3.89 19.06 -28.18
N ASP A 8 3.12 19.40 -27.16
CA ASP A 8 3.39 20.58 -26.34
C ASP A 8 4.71 20.42 -25.55
N PRO A 9 5.43 21.52 -25.25
CA PRO A 9 6.75 21.44 -24.61
C PRO A 9 6.77 20.74 -23.25
N ASP A 10 5.66 20.82 -22.49
CA ASP A 10 5.50 20.14 -21.21
C ASP A 10 5.31 18.62 -21.40
N VAL A 11 4.54 18.21 -22.41
CA VAL A 11 4.35 16.78 -22.76
C VAL A 11 5.69 16.14 -23.17
N VAL A 12 6.52 16.87 -23.93
CA VAL A 12 7.86 16.40 -24.30
C VAL A 12 8.72 16.13 -23.05
N LYS A 13 8.75 17.06 -22.09
CA LYS A 13 9.50 16.90 -20.84
C LYS A 13 9.02 15.69 -20.03
N LEU A 14 7.69 15.52 -19.90
CA LEU A 14 7.11 14.37 -19.19
C LEU A 14 7.50 13.04 -19.84
N LEU A 15 7.55 12.98 -21.18
CA LEU A 15 7.97 11.78 -21.90
C LEU A 15 9.46 11.50 -21.73
N GLU A 16 10.30 12.52 -21.74
CA GLU A 16 11.74 12.39 -21.50
C GLU A 16 12.02 11.86 -20.10
N GLU A 17 11.40 12.44 -19.07
CA GLU A 17 11.51 11.96 -17.69
C GLU A 17 11.08 10.50 -17.55
N GLU A 18 9.98 10.12 -18.20
CA GLU A 18 9.47 8.75 -18.17
C GLU A 18 10.40 7.77 -18.89
N VAL A 19 11.02 8.19 -20.00
CA VAL A 19 12.07 7.41 -20.69
C VAL A 19 13.25 7.16 -19.76
N HIS A 20 13.73 8.18 -19.06
CA HIS A 20 14.84 8.06 -18.12
C HIS A 20 14.48 7.14 -16.95
N ARG A 21 13.29 7.35 -16.37
CA ARG A 21 12.79 6.56 -15.23
C ARG A 21 12.63 5.08 -15.56
N ARG A 22 12.07 4.75 -16.72
CA ARG A 22 11.79 3.36 -17.12
C ARG A 22 12.92 2.70 -17.89
N ARG A 23 13.92 3.47 -18.35
CA ARG A 23 15.00 3.03 -19.25
C ARG A 23 14.44 2.29 -20.48
N LYS A 24 13.39 2.85 -21.08
CA LYS A 24 12.71 2.30 -22.27
C LYS A 24 12.85 3.25 -23.46
N PRO A 25 12.88 2.75 -24.70
CA PRO A 25 12.90 3.59 -25.89
C PRO A 25 11.72 4.57 -25.96
N TYR A 26 11.97 5.81 -26.42
CA TYR A 26 10.99 6.89 -26.51
C TYR A 26 9.67 6.45 -27.17
N LYS A 27 9.73 5.75 -28.30
CA LYS A 27 8.56 5.20 -29.00
C LYS A 27 7.71 4.26 -28.11
N GLN A 28 8.34 3.43 -27.29
CA GLN A 28 7.61 2.53 -26.39
C GLN A 28 6.88 3.33 -25.32
N VAL A 29 7.57 4.31 -24.73
CA VAL A 29 6.99 5.19 -23.71
C VAL A 29 5.79 5.96 -24.24
N VAL A 30 5.91 6.58 -25.42
CA VAL A 30 4.81 7.30 -26.09
C VAL A 30 3.61 6.38 -26.32
N ASN A 31 3.82 5.21 -26.93
CA ASN A 31 2.73 4.30 -27.21
C ASN A 31 2.07 3.77 -25.94
N ASP A 32 2.85 3.46 -24.90
CA ASP A 32 2.32 2.97 -23.63
C ASP A 32 1.55 4.07 -22.87
N ALA A 33 1.96 5.34 -23.00
CA ALA A 33 1.23 6.47 -22.45
C ALA A 33 -0.12 6.65 -23.18
N ILE A 34 -0.12 6.65 -24.51
CA ILE A 34 -1.35 6.76 -25.32
C ILE A 34 -2.30 5.61 -25.03
N ARG A 35 -1.81 4.36 -25.02
CA ARG A 35 -2.62 3.18 -24.69
C ARG A 35 -3.26 3.29 -23.31
N ARG A 36 -2.52 3.76 -22.31
CA ARG A 36 -3.04 3.93 -20.96
C ARG A 36 -4.08 5.05 -20.87
N GLY A 37 -3.89 6.14 -21.60
CA GLY A 37 -4.84 7.26 -21.64
C GLY A 37 -6.12 6.94 -22.42
N LEU A 38 -6.04 6.08 -23.44
CA LEU A 38 -7.18 5.64 -24.25
C LEU A 38 -7.79 4.32 -23.78
N ALA A 39 -7.15 3.61 -22.85
CA ALA A 39 -7.73 2.42 -22.26
C ALA A 39 -9.04 2.83 -21.58
N PRO A 40 -10.14 2.07 -21.79
CA PRO A 40 -11.32 2.22 -20.96
C PRO A 40 -10.86 2.11 -19.51
N GLY A 41 -11.01 3.19 -18.74
CA GLY A 41 -10.64 3.16 -17.33
C GLY A 41 -11.30 1.96 -16.68
N PRO A 42 -10.67 1.28 -15.69
CA PRO A 42 -11.35 0.23 -14.97
C PRO A 42 -12.68 0.82 -14.53
N ALA A 43 -13.79 0.23 -14.98
CA ALA A 43 -15.13 0.68 -14.57
C ALA A 43 -15.03 0.89 -13.08
N ARG A 44 -15.23 2.14 -12.63
CA ARG A 44 -15.00 2.55 -11.24
C ARG A 44 -15.89 1.65 -10.42
N ARG A 45 -15.36 0.51 -9.96
CA ARG A 45 -16.12 -0.44 -9.17
C ARG A 45 -16.59 0.41 -8.01
N PRO A 46 -17.90 0.48 -7.73
CA PRO A 46 -18.36 1.25 -6.61
C PRO A 46 -17.63 0.70 -5.39
N SER A 47 -16.63 1.44 -4.91
CA SER A 47 -15.93 1.06 -3.71
C SER A 47 -16.95 1.27 -2.60
N LYS A 48 -17.26 0.21 -1.85
CA LYS A 48 -18.07 0.37 -0.66
C LYS A 48 -17.37 1.43 0.19
N ARG A 49 -18.12 2.45 0.63
CA ARG A 49 -17.60 3.46 1.57
C ARG A 49 -16.96 2.72 2.73
N TYR A 50 -15.73 3.09 3.07
CA TYR A 50 -15.06 2.59 4.25
C TYR A 50 -15.96 2.84 5.48
N ARG A 51 -16.18 1.80 6.29
CA ARG A 51 -16.91 1.89 7.56
C ARG A 51 -16.03 1.30 8.65
N VAL A 52 -15.83 2.08 9.73
CA VAL A 52 -15.21 1.60 10.96
C VAL A 52 -16.28 0.90 11.79
N LEU A 53 -15.99 -0.32 12.24
CA LEU A 53 -16.74 -1.02 13.29
C LEU A 53 -16.00 -0.76 14.61
N PRO A 54 -16.43 0.22 15.43
CA PRO A 54 -15.77 0.48 16.70
C PRO A 54 -15.95 -0.70 17.65
N HIS A 55 -14.87 -1.09 18.32
CA HIS A 55 -14.91 -2.09 19.39
C HIS A 55 -15.11 -1.37 20.73
N GLU A 56 -16.17 -1.70 21.46
CA GLU A 56 -16.33 -1.24 22.85
C GLU A 56 -15.32 -1.98 23.75
N ALA A 57 -14.20 -1.34 24.04
CA ALA A 57 -13.23 -1.79 25.03
C ALA A 57 -13.23 -0.86 26.24
N ARG A 58 -13.03 -1.43 27.43
CA ARG A 58 -12.73 -0.68 28.66
C ARG A 58 -11.27 -0.88 29.02
N LEU A 59 -10.71 0.10 29.73
CA LEU A 59 -9.36 -0.03 30.28
C LEU A 59 -9.37 -1.05 31.42
N LEU A 60 -8.41 -1.97 31.41
CA LEU A 60 -8.19 -2.91 32.50
C LEU A 60 -7.59 -2.16 33.69
N ALA A 61 -8.17 -2.36 34.88
CA ALA A 61 -7.64 -1.80 36.11
C ALA A 61 -6.24 -2.38 36.39
N GLY A 62 -5.31 -1.53 36.83
CA GLY A 62 -3.92 -1.93 37.10
C GLY A 62 -3.01 -1.99 35.88
N VAL A 63 -3.52 -1.74 34.67
CA VAL A 63 -2.69 -1.63 33.46
C VAL A 63 -2.30 -0.17 33.22
N ASP A 64 -0.99 0.10 33.24
CA ASP A 64 -0.46 1.39 32.81
C ASP A 64 -0.61 1.58 31.30
N ARG A 65 -1.26 2.68 30.92
CA ARG A 65 -1.59 3.02 29.53
C ARG A 65 -0.39 3.50 28.73
N VAL A 66 0.63 4.03 29.41
CA VAL A 66 1.84 4.54 28.77
C VAL A 66 2.89 3.43 28.67
N GLY A 67 2.78 2.40 29.51
CA GLY A 67 3.67 1.25 29.59
C GLY A 67 3.19 -0.01 28.84
N LEU A 68 2.47 0.11 27.71
CA LEU A 68 1.92 -1.07 27.02
C LEU A 68 2.98 -2.08 26.56
N ASN A 69 4.21 -1.65 26.30
CA ASN A 69 5.32 -2.57 25.95
C ASN A 69 5.62 -3.54 27.10
N ARG A 70 5.58 -3.07 28.35
CA ARG A 70 5.81 -3.92 29.52
C ARG A 70 4.71 -4.98 29.65
N LEU A 71 3.45 -4.61 29.41
CA LEU A 71 2.35 -5.56 29.39
C LEU A 71 2.56 -6.61 28.28
N ALA A 72 3.08 -6.21 27.12
CA ALA A 72 3.40 -7.15 26.06
C ALA A 72 4.49 -8.15 26.49
N ASP A 73 5.57 -7.68 27.12
CA ASP A 73 6.64 -8.52 27.65
C ASP A 73 6.09 -9.53 28.69
N GLU A 74 5.27 -9.06 29.64
CA GLU A 74 4.67 -9.91 30.68
C GLU A 74 3.74 -10.99 30.07
N LEU A 75 2.98 -10.66 29.02
CA LEU A 75 2.13 -11.61 28.31
C LEU A 75 2.93 -12.63 27.50
N GLU A 76 4.05 -12.22 26.90
CA GLU A 76 4.96 -13.14 26.20
C GLU A 76 5.58 -14.15 27.16
N ASP A 77 6.11 -13.68 28.29
CA ASP A 77 6.69 -14.53 29.33
C ASP A 77 5.66 -15.55 29.85
N ALA A 78 4.44 -15.10 30.15
CA ALA A 78 3.35 -15.97 30.58
C ALA A 78 3.01 -17.04 29.54
N ALA A 79 2.99 -16.69 28.24
CA ALA A 79 2.73 -17.62 27.16
C ALA A 79 3.86 -18.66 26.99
N VAL A 80 5.13 -18.26 27.16
CA VAL A 80 6.29 -19.16 27.13
C VAL A 80 6.23 -20.15 28.29
N LEU A 81 5.97 -19.66 29.51
CA LEU A 81 5.81 -20.50 30.70
C LEU A 81 4.70 -21.53 30.52
N ALA A 82 3.52 -21.12 30.02
CA ALA A 82 2.40 -22.01 29.75
C ALA A 82 2.75 -23.11 28.74
N LYS A 83 3.45 -22.78 27.65
CA LYS A 83 3.91 -23.77 26.65
C LYS A 83 4.93 -24.74 27.22
N SER A 84 5.87 -24.27 28.04
CA SER A 84 6.89 -25.12 28.65
C SER A 84 6.32 -26.10 29.69
N ALA A 85 5.28 -25.69 30.41
CA ALA A 85 4.55 -26.54 31.35
C ALA A 85 3.76 -27.65 30.65
N GLY A 86 3.16 -27.38 29.49
CA GLY A 86 2.46 -28.38 28.68
C GLY A 86 3.37 -29.42 28.01
N LYS A 87 4.66 -29.10 27.84
CA LYS A 87 5.66 -29.98 27.21
C LYS A 87 6.37 -30.93 28.18
N LYS A 88 6.13 -30.81 29.48
CA LYS A 88 6.65 -31.70 30.55
C LYS A 88 5.76 -32.94 30.82
N ARG A 89 4.88 -33.31 29.89
CA ARG A 89 4.05 -34.53 29.95
C ARG A 89 4.44 -35.49 28.83
#